data_AF-A0A3D5K114-F1
#
_entry.id   AF-A0A3D5K114-F1
#
_cell.length_a   1.000
_cell.length_b   1.000
_cell.length_c   1.000
_cell.angle_alpha   90.00
_cell.angle_beta   90.00
_cell.angle_gamma   90.00
#
_symmetry.space_group_name_H-M   'P 1'
#
loop_
_entity.id
_entity.type
_entity.pdbx_description
1 polymer ?
#
loop_
_entity_poly.entity_id
_entity_poly.type
_entity_poly.pdbx_seq_one_letter_code
_entity_poly.pdbx_strand_id
1 'polypeptide(L)'
;MVSKTALKIVVGVVLAVLLLGVGLKVLKVASTLIWWLIMIPLLGSILGLAISYLIKRVILPKGSPHRENPAITTGAFATGWLLVLLSSCS
;
A
#
# COMPACT_ATOMS: atom_id res chain seq x y z
N MET A 1 -43.64 -14.28 29.85
CA MET A 1 -42.49 -15.23 29.84
C MET A 1 -42.03 -15.39 28.40
N VAL A 2 -40.77 -15.06 28.08
CA VAL A 2 -40.23 -15.26 26.72
C VAL A 2 -40.00 -16.75 26.50
N SER A 3 -40.52 -17.29 25.41
CA SER A 3 -40.30 -18.69 25.02
C SER A 3 -38.81 -18.96 24.83
N LYS A 4 -38.31 -20.10 25.34
CA LYS A 4 -36.92 -20.54 25.12
C LYS A 4 -36.53 -20.54 23.65
N THR A 5 -37.48 -20.79 22.74
CA THR A 5 -37.28 -20.74 21.29
C THR A 5 -37.05 -19.32 20.79
N ALA A 6 -37.84 -18.36 21.27
CA ALA A 6 -37.67 -16.94 20.94
C ALA A 6 -36.32 -16.40 21.44
N LEU A 7 -35.89 -16.80 22.64
CA LEU A 7 -34.58 -16.43 23.17
C LEU A 7 -33.43 -16.97 22.29
N LYS A 8 -33.51 -18.23 21.85
CA LYS A 8 -32.50 -18.82 20.95
C LYS A 8 -32.41 -18.09 19.61
N ILE A 9 -33.56 -17.68 19.05
CA ILE A 9 -33.59 -16.91 17.80
C ILE A 9 -32.91 -15.56 17.99
N VAL A 10 -33.27 -14.82 19.05
CA VAL A 10 -32.67 -13.52 19.34
C VAL A 10 -31.16 -13.65 19.53
N VAL A 11 -30.70 -14.63 20.31
CA VAL A 11 -29.26 -14.88 20.51
C VAL A 11 -28.56 -15.22 19.19
N GLY A 12 -29.17 -16.07 18.35
CA GLY A 12 -28.62 -16.44 17.05
C GLY A 12 -28.50 -15.23 16.11
N VAL A 13 -29.52 -14.37 16.07
CA VAL A 13 -29.52 -13.14 15.26
C VAL A 13 -28.45 -12.17 15.76
N VAL A 14 -28.36 -11.95 17.08
CA VAL A 14 -27.33 -11.08 17.67
C VAL A 14 -25.93 -11.59 17.35
N LEU A 15 -25.69 -12.91 17.44
CA LEU A 15 -24.41 -13.51 17.10
C LEU A 15 -24.07 -13.32 15.60
N ALA A 16 -25.05 -13.52 14.71
CA ALA A 16 -24.86 -13.31 13.28
C ALA A 16 -24.50 -11.85 12.95
N VAL A 17 -25.17 -10.88 13.58
CA VAL A 17 -24.88 -9.45 13.41
C VAL A 17 -23.47 -9.11 13.90
N LEU A 18 -23.05 -9.65 15.04
CA LEU A 18 -21.70 -9.46 15.56
C LEU A 18 -20.64 -10.03 14.62
N LEU A 19 -20.85 -11.25 14.13
CA LEU A 19 -19.94 -11.89 13.16
C LEU A 19 -19.86 -11.12 11.85
N LEU A 20 -20.99 -10.61 11.36
CA LEU A 20 -21.01 -9.78 10.15
C LEU A 20 -20.24 -8.47 10.36
N GLY A 21 -20.41 -7.81 11.51
CA GLY A 21 -19.67 -6.60 11.85
C GLY A 21 -18.15 -6.84 11.90
N VAL A 22 -17.71 -7.96 12.47
CA VAL A 22 -16.30 -8.36 12.47
C VAL A 22 -15.82 -8.67 11.04
N GLY A 23 -16.60 -9.42 10.26
CA GLY A 23 -16.28 -9.75 8.87
C GLY A 23 -16.07 -8.52 8.01
N LEU A 24 -16.94 -7.51 8.14
CA LEU A 24 -16.80 -6.24 7.41
C LEU A 24 -15.53 -5.47 7.80
N LYS A 25 -15.15 -5.48 9.08
CA LYS A 25 -13.90 -4.86 9.54
C LYS A 25 -12.68 -5.56 8.94
N VAL A 26 -12.67 -6.89 8.95
CA VAL A 26 -11.59 -7.69 8.35
C VAL A 26 -11.48 -7.42 6.85
N LEU A 27 -12.60 -7.38 6.13
CA LEU A 27 -12.62 -7.08 4.70
C LEU A 27 -12.05 -5.69 4.40
N LYS A 28 -12.43 -4.69 5.20
CA LYS A 28 -11.90 -3.33 5.06
C LYS A 28 -10.38 -3.29 5.24
N VAL A 29 -9.87 -3.92 6.31
CA VAL A 29 -8.43 -4.00 6.58
C VAL A 29 -7.71 -4.71 5.44
N ALA A 30 -8.22 -5.86 4.99
CA ALA A 30 -7.63 -6.62 3.89
C ALA A 30 -7.59 -5.80 2.59
N SER A 31 -8.69 -5.11 2.26
CA SER A 31 -8.76 -4.24 1.08
C SER A 31 -7.75 -3.09 1.15
N THR A 32 -7.62 -2.42 2.31
CA THR A 32 -6.62 -1.37 2.51
C THR A 32 -5.19 -1.90 2.36
N LEU A 33 -4.90 -3.08 2.93
CA LEU A 33 -3.58 -3.71 2.80
C LEU A 33 -3.25 -4.08 1.35
N ILE A 34 -4.20 -4.66 0.62
CA ILE A 34 -4.02 -4.98 -0.81
C ILE A 34 -3.78 -3.70 -1.60
N TRP A 35 -4.54 -2.64 -1.33
CA TRP A 35 -4.37 -1.34 -1.98
C TRP A 35 -2.97 -0.77 -1.73
N TRP A 36 -2.49 -0.81 -0.49
CA TRP A 36 -1.15 -0.37 -0.14
C TRP A 36 -0.07 -1.21 -0.83
N LEU A 37 -0.22 -2.52 -0.85
CA LEU A 37 0.72 -3.45 -1.49
C LEU A 37 0.85 -3.20 -3.00
N ILE A 38 -0.18 -2.63 -3.65
CA ILE A 38 -0.14 -2.27 -5.07
C ILE A 38 0.38 -0.83 -5.24
N MET A 39 -0.20 0.12 -4.52
CA MET A 39 0.05 1.54 -4.75
C MET A 39 1.43 1.98 -4.28
N ILE A 40 1.95 1.43 -3.17
CA ILE A 40 3.27 1.82 -2.67
C ILE A 40 4.37 1.41 -3.66
N PRO A 41 4.45 0.15 -4.13
CA PRO A 41 5.40 -0.21 -5.18
C PRO A 41 5.23 0.59 -6.46
N LEU A 42 3.99 0.81 -6.89
CA LEU A 42 3.69 1.53 -8.12
C LEU A 42 4.19 2.98 -8.06
N LEU A 43 3.78 3.73 -7.05
CA LEU A 43 4.17 5.12 -6.85
C LEU A 43 5.67 5.25 -6.58
N GLY A 44 6.23 4.36 -5.76
CA GLY A 44 7.67 4.33 -5.47
C GLY A 44 8.51 4.10 -6.72
N SER A 45 8.06 3.22 -7.61
CA SER A 45 8.72 2.93 -8.89
C SER A 45 8.64 4.11 -9.85
N ILE A 46 7.46 4.72 -10.00
CA ILE A 46 7.27 5.91 -10.84
C ILE A 46 8.17 7.05 -10.37
N LEU A 47 8.16 7.34 -9.07
CA LEU A 47 8.97 8.39 -8.47
C LEU A 47 10.47 8.11 -8.63
N GLY A 48 10.90 6.88 -8.34
CA GLY A 48 12.30 6.50 -8.46
C GLY A 48 12.83 6.54 -9.90
N LEU A 49 12.02 6.13 -10.87
CA LEU A 49 12.36 6.25 -12.29
C LEU A 49 12.40 7.72 -12.74
N ALA A 50 11.48 8.56 -12.27
CA ALA A 50 11.49 9.99 -12.54
C ALA A 50 12.77 10.66 -11.99
N ILE A 51 13.18 10.32 -10.76
CA ILE A 51 14.43 10.79 -10.16
C ILE A 51 15.64 10.31 -10.97
N SER A 52 15.68 9.02 -11.34
CA SER A 52 16.75 8.46 -12.18
C SER A 52 16.86 9.19 -13.51
N TYR A 53 15.72 9.45 -14.15
CA TYR A 53 15.63 10.20 -15.40
C TYR A 53 16.17 11.63 -15.23
N LEU A 54 15.75 12.35 -14.20
CA LEU A 54 16.23 13.69 -13.88
C LEU A 54 17.76 13.72 -13.68
N ILE A 55 18.30 12.80 -12.88
CA ILE A 55 19.74 12.72 -12.63
C ILE A 55 20.49 12.47 -13.95
N LYS A 56 20.06 11.46 -14.72
CA LYS A 56 20.75 11.07 -15.96
C LYS A 56 20.60 12.12 -17.05
N ARG A 57 19.43 12.73 -17.21
CA ARG A 57 19.13 13.58 -18.37
C ARG A 57 19.37 15.07 -18.13
N VAL A 58 19.13 15.54 -16.92
CA VAL A 58 19.13 16.97 -16.59
C VAL A 58 20.38 17.35 -15.79
N ILE A 59 20.77 16.54 -14.80
CA ILE A 59 21.87 16.88 -13.90
C ILE A 59 23.23 16.48 -14.48
N LEU A 60 23.34 15.26 -15.01
CA LEU A 60 24.61 14.79 -15.56
C LEU A 60 24.90 15.38 -16.96
N PRO A 61 26.14 15.85 -17.21
CA PRO A 61 26.53 16.36 -18.51
C PRO A 61 26.48 15.26 -19.58
N LYS A 62 26.19 15.69 -20.82
CA LYS A 62 26.20 14.78 -21.98
C LYS A 62 27.59 14.18 -22.14
N GLY A 63 27.66 12.85 -22.26
CA GLY A 63 28.94 12.11 -22.35
C GLY A 63 29.50 11.66 -21.01
N SER A 64 28.87 11.99 -19.87
CA SER A 64 29.31 11.47 -18.58
C SER A 64 29.26 9.93 -18.56
N PRO A 65 30.36 9.25 -18.19
CA PRO A 65 30.37 7.78 -18.05
C PRO A 65 29.42 7.30 -16.94
N HIS A 66 28.97 8.19 -16.06
CA HIS A 66 28.05 7.86 -14.98
C HIS A 66 26.58 7.80 -15.44
N ARG A 67 26.25 8.31 -16.64
CA ARG A 67 24.88 8.33 -17.16
C ARG A 67 24.32 6.92 -17.38
N GLU A 68 25.18 6.01 -17.79
CA GLU A 68 24.87 4.60 -18.02
C GLU A 68 24.98 3.78 -16.73
N ASN A 69 25.48 4.36 -15.63
CA ASN A 69 25.70 3.62 -14.39
C ASN A 69 24.36 3.10 -13.81
N PRO A 70 24.20 1.78 -13.62
CA PRO A 70 22.99 1.21 -13.06
C PRO A 70 22.76 1.62 -11.60
N ALA A 71 23.82 1.96 -10.85
CA ALA A 71 23.73 2.39 -9.46
C ALA A 71 22.85 3.64 -9.28
N ILE A 72 22.83 4.54 -10.27
CA ILE A 72 21.95 5.73 -10.23
C ILE A 72 20.48 5.29 -10.32
N THR A 73 20.16 4.34 -11.19
CA THR A 73 18.78 3.84 -11.30
C THR A 73 18.37 3.11 -10.04
N THR A 74 19.20 2.21 -9.52
CA THR A 74 18.91 1.43 -8.31
C THR A 74 18.77 2.33 -7.08
N GLY A 75 19.69 3.29 -6.92
CA GLY A 75 19.63 4.26 -5.82
C GLY A 75 18.39 5.15 -5.91
N ALA A 76 18.07 5.68 -7.09
CA ALA A 76 16.86 6.47 -7.27
C ALA A 76 15.57 5.66 -7.04
N PHE A 77 15.55 4.39 -7.47
CA PHE A 77 14.44 3.47 -7.22
C PHE A 77 14.23 3.21 -5.72
N ALA A 78 15.30 2.86 -5.00
CA ALA A 78 15.25 2.67 -3.55
C ALA A 78 14.80 3.93 -2.81
N THR A 79 15.32 5.10 -3.20
CA THR A 79 14.91 6.38 -2.62
C THR A 79 13.44 6.71 -2.92
N GLY A 80 12.97 6.46 -4.13
CA GLY A 80 11.56 6.66 -4.51
C GLY A 80 10.61 5.81 -3.66
N TRP A 81 10.97 4.55 -3.44
CA TRP A 81 10.21 3.66 -2.55
C TRP A 81 10.24 4.12 -1.09
N LEU A 82 11.42 4.50 -0.59
CA LEU A 82 11.57 4.99 0.78
C LEU A 82 10.71 6.23 1.03
N LEU A 83 10.70 7.19 0.10
CA LEU A 83 9.89 8.40 0.20
C LEU A 83 8.39 8.11 0.25
N VAL A 84 7.92 7.21 -0.62
CA VAL A 84 6.49 6.83 -0.64
C VAL A 84 6.12 6.07 0.63
N LEU A 85 6.96 5.16 1.11
CA LEU A 85 6.74 4.46 2.38
C LEU A 85 6.64 5.43 3.56
N LEU A 86 7.61 6.34 3.71
CA LEU A 86 7.60 7.34 4.78
C LEU A 86 6.36 8.24 4.72
N SER A 87 5.94 8.63 3.51
CA SER A 87 4.74 9.43 3.29
C SER A 87 3.44 8.66 3.56
N SER A 88 3.46 7.33 3.45
CA SER A 88 2.30 6.47 3.72
C SER A 88 2.17 6.10 5.21
N CYS A 89 3.23 6.32 6.00
CA CYS A 89 3.24 6.13 7.45
C CYS A 89 2.94 7.42 8.25
N SER A 90 2.84 8.56 7.55
CA SER A 90 2.52 9.89 8.12
C SER A 90 1.02 10.14 8.08
#